data_AF-A0AAV2RQP7-F1
#
_entry.id   AF-A0AAV2RQP7-F1
#
_cell.length_a   1.000
_cell.length_b   1.000
_cell.length_c   1.000
_cell.angle_alpha   90.00
_cell.angle_beta   90.00
_cell.angle_gamma   90.00
#
_symmetry.space_group_name_H-M   'P 1'
#
loop_
_entity.id
_entity.type
_entity.pdbx_description
1 polymer ?
#
loop_
_entity_poly.entity_id
_entity_poly.type
_entity_poly.pdbx_seq_one_letter_code
_entity_poly.pdbx_strand_id
1 'polypeptide(L)'
;MPHLGFLLLVMLIGLCAADTKGKCRLHPACAILGGHCVKDPTDPIDCRGRLVPDGCRPGNCQCCIPGCPEDEGFFLLPSTNQCFKYFKDRPRNWTESNELCLAENLVMAQPYDAVNLRSYIVQRYGFYSEFWLGACGDGTYIQWQNNGDIIRSTNPLWYPNMPGNRITPVYCLLLLANDGQWKNDPETPYYSEYYVNVRYTLCE
;
A
#
# COMPACT_ATOMS: atom_id res chain seq x y z
N MET A 1 26.31 39.30 29.11
CA MET A 1 26.28 39.72 27.70
C MET A 1 25.86 38.53 26.85
N PRO A 2 25.04 38.78 25.82
CA PRO A 2 23.84 38.00 25.46
C PRO A 2 24.09 37.24 24.13
N HIS A 3 23.30 36.28 23.65
CA HIS A 3 21.99 36.41 22.99
C HIS A 3 21.68 35.00 22.37
N LEU A 4 20.47 34.47 22.60
CA LEU A 4 19.36 34.29 21.61
C LEU A 4 19.59 33.17 20.57
N GLY A 5 18.76 32.12 20.57
CA GLY A 5 17.60 31.96 19.68
C GLY A 5 17.90 30.82 18.68
N PHE A 6 17.00 29.99 18.16
CA PHE A 6 15.58 30.15 17.82
C PHE A 6 14.96 28.75 17.52
N LEU A 7 13.67 28.59 17.79
CA LEU A 7 12.81 27.54 17.24
C LEU A 7 12.85 27.54 15.69
N LEU A 8 12.76 26.37 15.05
CA LEU A 8 12.12 26.29 13.73
C LEU A 8 11.08 25.16 13.69
N LEU A 9 9.83 25.62 13.78
CA LEU A 9 8.59 24.92 13.45
C LEU A 9 8.56 24.70 11.92
N VAL A 10 8.53 23.46 11.44
CA VAL A 10 8.29 23.20 10.01
C VAL A 10 6.79 23.33 9.76
N MET A 11 6.34 24.57 9.58
CA MET A 11 5.08 24.86 8.89
C MET A 11 5.30 24.69 7.40
N LEU A 12 4.83 23.57 6.83
CA LEU A 12 4.68 23.40 5.39
C LEU A 12 3.45 24.18 4.92
N ILE A 13 3.56 25.50 4.89
CA ILE A 13 2.66 26.36 4.11
C ILE A 13 3.28 26.49 2.71
N GLY A 14 2.86 25.61 1.81
CA GLY A 14 3.22 25.69 0.40
C GLY A 14 2.39 26.76 -0.31
N LEU A 15 2.94 27.97 -0.40
CA LEU A 15 2.44 29.02 -1.28
C LEU A 15 2.60 28.59 -2.75
N CYS A 16 1.53 28.63 -3.52
CA CYS A 16 1.54 28.33 -4.95
C CYS A 16 2.33 29.40 -5.73
N ALA A 17 3.32 28.97 -6.51
CA ALA A 17 3.92 29.80 -7.55
C ALA A 17 2.99 29.85 -8.76
N ALA A 18 2.53 31.05 -9.12
CA ALA A 18 1.73 31.28 -10.32
C ALA A 18 2.66 31.40 -11.54
N ASP A 19 2.52 30.49 -12.52
CA ASP A 19 3.12 30.65 -13.84
C ASP A 19 2.01 30.76 -14.92
N THR A 20 2.28 31.61 -15.89
CA THR A 20 1.31 32.44 -16.64
C THR A 20 0.62 31.76 -17.83
N LYS A 21 0.62 30.42 -17.95
CA LYS A 21 -0.07 29.73 -19.06
C LYS A 21 -0.68 28.38 -18.66
N GLY A 22 -1.89 28.43 -18.09
CA GLY A 22 -3.05 27.61 -18.49
C GLY A 22 -2.97 26.08 -18.57
N LYS A 23 -1.95 25.40 -18.04
CA LYS A 23 -1.95 23.93 -17.89
C LYS A 23 -1.88 23.57 -16.41
N CYS A 24 -3.00 23.09 -15.88
CA CYS A 24 -3.08 22.51 -14.56
C CYS A 24 -2.05 21.38 -14.45
N ARG A 25 -1.20 21.42 -13.43
CA ARG A 25 -0.36 20.29 -13.05
C ARG A 25 -0.82 19.88 -11.66
N LEU A 26 -1.04 18.59 -11.42
CA LEU A 26 -1.15 18.09 -10.06
C LEU A 26 0.06 18.61 -9.28
N HIS A 27 -0.18 19.16 -8.09
CA HIS A 27 0.91 19.46 -7.19
C HIS A 27 1.75 18.18 -7.03
N PRO A 28 3.09 18.21 -7.16
CA PRO A 28 3.91 17.00 -7.16
C PRO A 28 3.62 16.09 -5.97
N ALA A 29 3.44 16.67 -4.78
CA ALA A 29 3.07 15.91 -3.59
C ALA A 29 1.71 15.20 -3.71
N CYS A 30 0.73 15.79 -4.42
CA CYS A 30 -0.58 15.17 -4.61
C CYS A 30 -0.49 13.90 -5.46
N ALA A 31 0.26 13.97 -6.57
CA ALA A 31 0.48 12.81 -7.43
C ALA A 31 1.35 11.75 -6.75
N ILE A 32 2.39 12.17 -6.02
CA ILE A 32 3.30 11.27 -5.29
C ILE A 32 2.59 10.51 -4.18
N LEU A 33 1.65 11.16 -3.48
CA LEU A 33 0.93 10.60 -2.34
C LEU A 33 -0.39 9.91 -2.72
N GLY A 34 -0.61 9.61 -4.01
CA GLY A 34 -1.85 8.97 -4.47
C GLY A 34 -3.11 9.82 -4.26
N GLY A 35 -2.94 11.12 -4.04
CA GLY A 35 -4.03 12.07 -3.83
C GLY A 35 -4.72 12.46 -5.13
N HIS A 36 -5.94 12.95 -5.00
CA HIS A 36 -6.73 13.49 -6.10
C HIS A 36 -7.17 14.92 -5.78
N CYS A 37 -7.36 15.74 -6.82
CA CYS A 37 -7.83 17.10 -6.65
C CYS A 37 -9.34 17.12 -6.43
N VAL A 38 -9.79 17.77 -5.36
CA VAL A 38 -11.20 17.98 -5.03
C VAL A 38 -11.49 19.47 -5.04
N LYS A 39 -12.60 19.87 -5.65
CA LYS A 39 -13.10 21.24 -5.60
C LYS A 39 -14.19 21.37 -4.55
N ASP A 40 -14.13 22.48 -3.81
CA ASP A 40 -15.04 22.84 -2.73
C ASP A 40 -15.17 21.72 -1.68
N PRO A 41 -14.04 21.26 -1.08
CA PRO A 41 -14.09 20.22 -0.06
C PRO A 41 -14.92 20.71 1.13
N THR A 42 -15.80 19.86 1.65
CA THR A 42 -16.60 20.18 2.83
C THR A 42 -15.79 20.16 4.12
N ASP A 43 -14.65 19.44 4.14
CA ASP A 43 -13.68 19.39 5.22
C ASP A 43 -12.27 19.15 4.62
N PRO A 44 -11.19 19.78 5.13
CA PRO A 44 -9.82 19.54 4.66
C PRO A 44 -9.33 18.08 4.75
N ILE A 45 -9.97 17.25 5.59
CA ILE A 45 -9.66 15.85 5.84
C ILE A 45 -10.61 14.93 5.05
N ASP A 46 -11.88 15.35 4.91
CA ASP A 46 -12.89 14.60 4.17
C ASP A 46 -12.72 14.85 2.67
N CYS A 47 -12.17 13.85 1.97
CA CYS A 47 -11.95 13.88 0.52
C CYS A 47 -13.26 13.84 -0.30
N ARG A 48 -14.41 14.10 0.34
CA ARG A 48 -15.71 14.20 -0.30
C ARG A 48 -15.87 15.57 -0.95
N GLY A 49 -16.00 15.56 -2.27
CA GLY A 49 -16.30 16.74 -3.07
C GLY A 49 -16.23 16.43 -4.56
N ARG A 50 -16.19 17.47 -5.40
CA ARG A 50 -16.16 17.27 -6.85
C ARG A 50 -14.72 16.99 -7.31
N LEU A 51 -14.47 15.79 -7.83
CA LEU A 51 -13.19 15.42 -8.44
C LEU A 51 -12.83 16.35 -9.61
N VAL A 52 -11.57 16.77 -9.67
CA VAL A 52 -10.99 17.59 -10.74
C VAL A 52 -9.81 16.83 -11.37
N PRO A 53 -10.08 15.94 -12.34
CA PRO A 53 -9.06 15.05 -12.92
C PRO A 53 -7.95 15.81 -13.66
N ASP A 54 -8.25 17.00 -14.16
CA ASP A 54 -7.29 17.84 -14.88
C ASP A 54 -6.28 18.55 -13.95
N GLY A 55 -6.43 18.42 -12.63
CA GLY A 55 -5.56 19.05 -11.63
C GLY A 55 -6.10 20.36 -11.06
N CYS A 56 -5.54 20.75 -9.92
CA CYS A 56 -6.02 21.86 -9.10
C CYS A 56 -5.66 23.22 -9.74
N ARG A 57 -6.67 24.06 -10.04
CA ARG A 57 -6.48 25.48 -10.39
C ARG A 57 -6.41 26.33 -9.12
N PRO A 58 -5.75 27.51 -9.14
CA PRO A 58 -5.89 28.44 -8.03
C PRO A 58 -7.36 28.86 -7.87
N GLY A 59 -7.90 28.66 -6.67
CA GLY A 59 -9.33 28.66 -6.31
C GLY A 59 -9.58 27.60 -5.22
N ASN A 60 -10.83 27.40 -4.75
CA ASN A 60 -11.25 26.41 -3.73
C ASN A 60 -10.98 24.94 -4.12
N CYS A 61 -9.78 24.59 -4.57
CA CYS A 61 -9.39 23.26 -4.96
C CYS A 61 -8.28 22.79 -4.02
N GLN A 62 -8.50 21.66 -3.36
CA GLN A 62 -7.57 21.06 -2.42
C GLN A 62 -7.03 19.75 -2.99
N CYS A 63 -5.76 19.49 -2.77
CA CYS A 63 -5.24 18.13 -2.91
C CYS A 63 -5.76 17.31 -1.73
N CYS A 64 -6.60 16.34 -2.04
CA CYS A 64 -7.14 15.38 -1.09
C CYS A 64 -6.36 14.09 -1.22
N ILE A 65 -5.61 13.77 -0.16
CA ILE A 65 -5.01 12.46 -0.01
C ILE A 65 -6.06 11.64 0.73
N PRO A 66 -6.61 10.56 0.14
CA PRO A 66 -7.57 9.71 0.83
C PRO A 66 -7.03 9.40 2.23
N GLY A 67 -7.77 9.80 3.26
CA GLY A 67 -7.42 9.40 4.62
C GLY A 67 -7.40 7.87 4.70
N CYS A 68 -6.56 7.32 5.57
CA CYS A 68 -6.55 5.90 5.86
C CYS A 68 -7.37 5.70 7.14
N PRO A 69 -8.66 5.30 7.06
CA PRO A 69 -9.58 5.35 8.20
C PRO A 69 -9.25 4.25 9.21
N GLU A 70 -8.41 4.57 10.19
CA GLU A 70 -7.98 3.61 11.22
C GLU A 70 -9.14 3.08 12.07
N ASP A 71 -10.21 3.88 12.24
CA ASP A 71 -11.44 3.50 12.92
C ASP A 71 -12.25 2.44 12.15
N GLU A 72 -12.06 2.33 10.84
CA GLU A 72 -12.62 1.27 9.99
C GLU A 72 -11.67 0.05 9.86
N GLY A 73 -10.57 0.04 10.62
CA GLY A 73 -9.60 -1.06 10.68
C GLY A 73 -8.49 -0.98 9.63
N PHE A 74 -8.36 0.14 8.93
CA PHE A 74 -7.23 0.38 8.04
C PHE A 74 -5.98 0.82 8.81
N PHE A 75 -4.82 0.77 8.16
CA PHE A 75 -3.58 1.34 8.67
C PHE A 75 -2.73 1.86 7.52
N LEU A 76 -2.10 3.02 7.74
CA LEU A 76 -1.19 3.63 6.77
C LEU A 76 0.21 3.04 6.94
N LEU A 77 0.84 2.62 5.85
CA LEU A 77 2.27 2.32 5.82
C LEU A 77 3.06 3.62 5.56
N PRO A 78 3.78 4.18 6.53
CA PRO A 78 4.38 5.51 6.37
C PRO A 78 5.45 5.61 5.29
N SER A 79 6.11 4.49 4.93
CA SER A 79 7.17 4.48 3.92
C SER A 79 6.64 4.65 2.49
N THR A 80 5.39 4.26 2.23
CA THR A 80 4.80 4.29 0.87
C THR A 80 3.51 5.10 0.79
N ASN A 81 2.93 5.46 1.93
CA ASN A 81 1.57 6.02 2.06
C ASN A 81 0.48 5.11 1.47
N GLN A 82 0.74 3.80 1.32
CA GLN A 82 -0.32 2.84 1.03
C GLN A 82 -1.16 2.59 2.29
N CYS A 83 -2.47 2.51 2.10
CA CYS A 83 -3.43 2.20 3.14
C CYS A 83 -3.81 0.73 3.02
N PHE A 84 -3.68 -0.03 4.11
CA PHE A 84 -3.97 -1.46 4.11
C PHE A 84 -5.04 -1.79 5.14
N LYS A 85 -5.81 -2.86 4.89
CA LYS A 85 -6.75 -3.43 5.85
C LYS A 85 -6.41 -4.89 6.13
N TYR A 86 -6.14 -5.20 7.40
CA TYR A 86 -5.87 -6.56 7.85
C TYR A 86 -7.14 -7.19 8.45
N PHE A 87 -7.68 -8.20 7.77
CA PHE A 87 -8.80 -9.02 8.26
C PHE A 87 -8.31 -10.18 9.14
N LYS A 88 -8.57 -10.06 10.45
CA LYS A 88 -8.14 -10.99 11.51
C LYS A 88 -9.18 -12.04 11.91
N ASP A 89 -10.38 -11.95 11.35
CA ASP A 89 -11.53 -12.74 11.78
C ASP A 89 -11.31 -14.25 11.55
N ARG A 90 -10.78 -14.64 10.38
CA ARG A 90 -10.35 -16.01 10.10
C ARG A 90 -9.36 -16.07 8.93
N PRO A 91 -8.48 -17.08 8.90
CA PRO A 91 -7.75 -17.45 7.70
C PRO A 91 -8.69 -17.90 6.55
N ARG A 92 -8.27 -17.63 5.32
CA ARG A 92 -8.98 -17.88 4.06
C ARG A 92 -7.99 -18.40 3.00
N ASN A 93 -8.49 -19.15 2.03
CA ASN A 93 -7.70 -19.45 0.85
C ASN A 93 -7.55 -18.19 -0.04
N TRP A 94 -6.67 -18.23 -1.03
CA TRP A 94 -6.39 -17.03 -1.84
C TRP A 94 -7.63 -16.49 -2.55
N THR A 95 -8.47 -17.38 -3.10
CA THR A 95 -9.72 -17.00 -3.79
C THR A 95 -10.69 -16.31 -2.83
N GLU A 96 -10.93 -16.89 -1.67
CA GLU A 96 -11.80 -16.31 -0.63
C GLU A 96 -11.25 -14.97 -0.11
N SER A 97 -9.93 -14.82 -0.01
CA SER A 97 -9.28 -13.56 0.35
C SER A 97 -9.52 -12.48 -0.71
N ASN A 98 -9.40 -12.83 -1.98
CA ASN A 98 -9.67 -11.92 -3.09
C ASN A 98 -11.15 -11.49 -3.10
N GLU A 99 -12.08 -12.44 -2.95
CA GLU A 99 -13.52 -12.17 -2.86
C GLU A 99 -13.85 -11.23 -1.69
N LEU A 100 -13.20 -11.41 -0.54
CA LEU A 100 -13.37 -10.52 0.61
C LEU A 100 -12.92 -9.09 0.29
N CYS A 101 -11.73 -8.91 -0.29
CA CYS A 101 -11.25 -7.57 -0.65
C CYS A 101 -12.22 -6.88 -1.62
N LEU A 102 -12.68 -7.61 -2.65
CA LEU A 102 -13.63 -7.08 -3.63
C LEU A 102 -14.98 -6.70 -3.00
N ALA A 103 -15.49 -7.50 -2.06
CA ALA A 103 -16.73 -7.20 -1.34
C ALA A 103 -16.64 -5.91 -0.50
N GLU A 104 -15.43 -5.53 -0.09
CA GLU A 104 -15.14 -4.31 0.67
C GLU A 104 -14.79 -3.11 -0.25
N ASN A 105 -14.93 -3.27 -1.58
CA ASN A 105 -14.48 -2.31 -2.61
C ASN A 105 -12.97 -2.04 -2.59
N LEU A 106 -12.19 -3.05 -2.20
CA LEU A 106 -10.73 -3.03 -2.14
C LEU A 106 -10.15 -4.03 -3.16
N VAL A 107 -8.82 -4.07 -3.24
CA VAL A 107 -8.08 -5.13 -3.92
C VAL A 107 -7.16 -5.85 -2.93
N MET A 108 -6.69 -7.03 -3.28
CA MET A 108 -5.64 -7.68 -2.48
C MET A 108 -4.35 -6.86 -2.54
N ALA A 109 -3.66 -6.78 -1.41
CA ALA A 109 -2.50 -5.91 -1.25
C ALA A 109 -1.38 -6.20 -2.26
N GLN A 110 -0.87 -5.14 -2.90
CA GLN A 110 0.35 -5.06 -3.69
C GLN A 110 1.31 -4.04 -3.06
N PRO A 111 2.08 -4.42 -2.02
CA PRO A 111 2.96 -3.48 -1.34
C PRO A 111 4.10 -2.99 -2.25
N TYR A 112 4.28 -1.67 -2.32
CA TYR A 112 5.47 -1.05 -2.92
C TYR A 112 6.72 -1.30 -2.08
N ASP A 113 6.54 -1.54 -0.77
CA ASP A 113 7.61 -1.80 0.18
C ASP A 113 7.22 -2.95 1.13
N ALA A 114 7.36 -4.18 0.63
CA ALA A 114 6.98 -5.39 1.35
C ALA A 114 7.79 -5.60 2.65
N VAL A 115 9.05 -5.13 2.69
CA VAL A 115 9.93 -5.29 3.87
C VAL A 115 9.45 -4.41 5.02
N ASN A 116 9.15 -3.13 4.75
CA ASN A 116 8.60 -2.25 5.77
C ASN A 116 7.15 -2.61 6.13
N LEU A 117 6.34 -3.04 5.16
CA LEU A 117 4.99 -3.55 5.46
C LEU A 117 5.06 -4.73 6.45
N ARG A 118 5.92 -5.71 6.19
CA ARG A 118 6.13 -6.84 7.08
C ARG A 118 6.53 -6.38 8.48
N SER A 119 7.53 -5.49 8.56
CA SER A 119 8.02 -4.97 9.83
C SER A 119 6.93 -4.24 10.62
N TYR A 120 6.10 -3.44 9.93
CA TYR A 120 4.97 -2.74 10.52
C TYR A 120 3.93 -3.71 11.10
N ILE A 121 3.53 -4.70 10.31
CA ILE A 121 2.56 -5.74 10.71
C ILE A 121 3.06 -6.50 11.94
N VAL A 122 4.32 -6.94 11.92
CA VAL A 122 4.94 -7.64 13.04
C VAL A 122 4.95 -6.79 14.31
N GLN A 123 5.35 -5.52 14.20
CA GLN A 123 5.41 -4.61 15.36
C GLN A 123 4.02 -4.28 15.92
N ARG A 124 3.01 -4.13 15.05
CA ARG A 124 1.63 -3.77 15.46
C ARG A 124 0.82 -4.97 15.94
N TYR A 125 1.06 -6.16 15.40
CA TYR A 125 0.19 -7.32 15.56
C TYR A 125 0.87 -8.62 16.04
N GLY A 126 2.20 -8.68 16.06
CA GLY A 126 2.97 -9.86 16.46
C GLY A 126 3.29 -10.85 15.34
N PHE A 127 3.96 -11.96 15.69
CA PHE A 127 4.65 -12.90 14.78
C PHE A 127 3.81 -14.10 14.27
N TYR A 128 2.49 -14.02 14.24
CA TYR A 128 1.67 -15.24 14.07
C TYR A 128 1.12 -15.45 12.67
N SER A 129 1.57 -14.67 11.68
CA SER A 129 0.78 -14.52 10.46
C SER A 129 1.59 -14.56 9.18
N GLU A 130 0.99 -15.19 8.18
CA GLU A 130 1.35 -15.12 6.77
C GLU A 130 0.12 -14.56 6.07
N PHE A 131 0.34 -13.67 5.10
CA PHE A 131 -0.74 -12.91 4.46
C PHE A 131 -0.76 -13.20 2.98
N TRP A 132 -1.95 -13.46 2.44
CA TRP A 132 -2.11 -13.48 0.99
C TRP A 132 -1.91 -12.08 0.42
N LEU A 133 -1.17 -12.01 -0.69
CA LEU A 133 -0.98 -10.81 -1.52
C LEU A 133 -1.65 -11.00 -2.88
N GLY A 134 -1.87 -9.91 -3.61
CA GLY A 134 -2.64 -9.90 -4.86
C GLY A 134 -1.96 -10.50 -6.09
N ALA A 135 -1.03 -11.44 -5.94
CA ALA A 135 -0.33 -12.08 -7.05
C ALA A 135 -0.47 -13.60 -7.05
N CYS A 136 -0.58 -14.18 -8.24
CA CYS A 136 -0.58 -15.62 -8.48
C CYS A 136 0.25 -15.98 -9.71
N GLY A 137 0.61 -17.26 -9.82
CA GLY A 137 1.29 -17.78 -10.98
C GLY A 137 0.43 -17.78 -12.24
N ASP A 138 1.05 -17.63 -13.39
CA ASP A 138 0.42 -17.82 -14.70
C ASP A 138 0.99 -19.04 -15.47
N GLY A 139 1.94 -19.77 -14.85
CA GLY A 139 2.70 -20.85 -15.49
C GLY A 139 4.10 -20.43 -15.96
N THR A 140 4.37 -19.12 -16.05
CA THR A 140 5.64 -18.55 -16.48
C THR A 140 6.24 -17.64 -15.40
N TYR A 141 5.39 -16.85 -14.73
CA TYR A 141 5.75 -15.90 -13.70
C TYR A 141 4.72 -15.89 -12.57
N ILE A 142 5.10 -15.34 -11.42
CA ILE A 142 4.13 -14.80 -10.48
C ILE A 142 3.79 -13.38 -10.95
N GLN A 143 2.51 -13.06 -11.07
CA GLN A 143 2.01 -11.81 -11.63
C GLN A 143 0.96 -11.17 -10.73
N TRP A 144 1.06 -9.85 -10.54
CA TRP A 144 0.08 -9.03 -9.85
C TRP A 144 -1.23 -8.99 -10.64
N GLN A 145 -2.34 -9.34 -9.99
CA GLN A 145 -3.63 -9.50 -10.67
C GLN A 145 -4.33 -8.17 -10.96
N ASN A 146 -3.99 -7.11 -10.22
CA ASN A 146 -4.59 -5.78 -10.36
C ASN A 146 -4.03 -4.98 -11.56
N ASN A 147 -2.75 -5.15 -11.89
CA ASN A 147 -2.07 -4.35 -12.92
C ASN A 147 -1.26 -5.18 -13.94
N GLY A 148 -1.12 -6.49 -13.74
CA GLY A 148 -0.37 -7.37 -14.63
C GLY A 148 1.16 -7.29 -14.48
N ASP A 149 1.69 -6.56 -13.51
CA ASP A 149 3.13 -6.46 -13.28
C ASP A 149 3.71 -7.81 -12.87
N ILE A 150 4.91 -8.09 -13.36
CA ILE A 150 5.56 -9.39 -13.21
C ILE A 150 6.55 -9.37 -12.04
N ILE A 151 6.44 -10.38 -11.15
CA ILE A 151 7.43 -10.67 -10.13
C ILE A 151 8.39 -11.73 -10.68
N ARG A 152 9.52 -11.26 -11.22
CA ARG A 152 10.56 -12.15 -11.79
C ARG A 152 11.14 -13.07 -10.73
N SER A 153 11.61 -14.25 -11.14
CA SER A 153 12.30 -15.20 -10.25
C SER A 153 13.59 -14.65 -9.64
N THR A 154 14.17 -13.60 -10.24
CA THR A 154 15.35 -12.89 -9.72
C THR A 154 15.01 -11.75 -8.76
N ASN A 155 13.74 -11.57 -8.37
CA ASN A 155 13.35 -10.52 -7.44
C ASN A 155 14.04 -10.76 -6.08
N PRO A 156 14.76 -9.77 -5.51
CA PRO A 156 15.49 -9.97 -4.26
C PRO A 156 14.59 -10.21 -3.05
N LEU A 157 13.28 -9.93 -3.14
CA LEU A 157 12.34 -10.15 -2.06
C LEU A 157 11.95 -11.62 -1.88
N TRP A 158 12.31 -12.50 -2.81
CA TRP A 158 12.03 -13.94 -2.69
C TRP A 158 12.80 -14.56 -1.53
N TYR A 159 12.07 -15.26 -0.66
CA TYR A 159 12.65 -16.14 0.35
C TYR A 159 13.61 -17.14 -0.31
N PRO A 160 14.69 -17.60 0.37
CA PRO A 160 15.64 -18.53 -0.22
C PRO A 160 14.98 -19.71 -0.95
N ASN A 161 15.42 -19.92 -2.21
CA ASN A 161 14.91 -20.93 -3.15
C ASN A 161 13.48 -20.70 -3.71
N MET A 162 12.87 -19.53 -3.45
CA MET A 162 11.61 -19.12 -4.08
C MET A 162 11.86 -18.30 -5.37
N PRO A 163 10.89 -18.27 -6.31
CA PRO A 163 9.66 -19.09 -6.32
C PRO A 163 9.93 -20.54 -6.75
N GLY A 164 11.16 -20.88 -7.17
CA GLY A 164 11.50 -22.21 -7.65
C GLY A 164 10.59 -22.65 -8.80
N ASN A 165 9.97 -23.82 -8.68
CA ASN A 165 8.94 -24.31 -9.61
C ASN A 165 7.50 -23.91 -9.24
N ARG A 166 7.32 -23.11 -8.18
CA ARG A 166 6.01 -22.68 -7.66
C ARG A 166 5.53 -21.41 -8.37
N ILE A 167 5.45 -21.47 -9.69
CA ILE A 167 5.05 -20.35 -10.58
C ILE A 167 3.80 -20.68 -11.40
N THR A 168 3.17 -21.82 -11.14
CA THR A 168 1.97 -22.26 -11.86
C THR A 168 0.70 -21.58 -11.30
N PRO A 169 -0.45 -21.63 -12.00
CA PRO A 169 -1.70 -20.97 -11.57
C PRO A 169 -2.29 -21.43 -10.23
N VAL A 170 -1.73 -22.48 -9.64
CA VAL A 170 -2.15 -22.99 -8.34
C VAL A 170 -1.27 -22.49 -7.19
N TYR A 171 -0.25 -21.67 -7.48
CA TYR A 171 0.59 -21.04 -6.46
C TYR A 171 0.38 -19.53 -6.45
N CYS A 172 0.21 -18.97 -5.27
CA CYS A 172 0.00 -17.55 -5.06
C CYS A 172 0.98 -16.96 -4.05
N LEU A 173 1.14 -15.65 -4.10
CA LEU A 173 2.13 -14.91 -3.34
C LEU A 173 1.68 -14.69 -1.89
N LEU A 174 2.62 -14.94 -0.97
CA LEU A 174 2.51 -14.63 0.44
C LEU A 174 3.48 -13.54 0.86
N LEU A 175 3.04 -12.76 1.85
CA LEU A 175 3.92 -12.02 2.75
C LEU A 175 4.18 -12.87 4.00
N LEU A 176 5.42 -13.31 4.18
CA LEU A 176 5.85 -14.07 5.36
C LEU A 176 6.08 -13.14 6.55
N ALA A 177 5.35 -13.29 7.66
CA ALA A 177 5.55 -12.48 8.87
C ALA A 177 5.61 -13.30 10.16
N ASN A 178 6.00 -14.58 10.07
CA ASN A 178 6.26 -15.39 11.27
C ASN A 178 7.67 -15.16 11.85
N ASP A 179 7.85 -15.50 13.13
CA ASP A 179 9.04 -15.16 13.92
C ASP A 179 10.35 -15.67 13.31
N GLY A 180 10.40 -16.95 12.95
CA GLY A 180 11.61 -17.59 12.46
C GLY A 180 12.09 -16.98 11.14
N GLN A 181 11.17 -16.79 10.18
CA GLN A 181 11.52 -16.24 8.87
C GLN A 181 11.84 -14.75 8.94
N TRP A 182 11.14 -13.99 9.79
CA TRP A 182 11.46 -12.58 9.99
C TRP A 182 12.86 -12.38 10.57
N LYS A 183 13.26 -13.21 11.55
CA LYS A 183 14.59 -13.11 12.19
C LYS A 183 15.73 -13.54 11.27
N ASN A 184 15.55 -14.65 10.55
CA ASN A 184 16.62 -15.22 9.73
C ASN A 184 16.74 -14.55 8.37
N ASP A 185 15.62 -14.08 7.82
CA ASP A 185 15.52 -13.59 6.45
C ASP A 185 14.73 -12.25 6.38
N PRO A 186 15.22 -11.18 7.04
CA PRO A 186 14.50 -9.91 7.23
C PRO A 186 14.34 -9.06 5.97
N GLU A 187 14.94 -9.44 4.84
CA GLU A 187 14.82 -8.72 3.57
C GLU A 187 14.04 -9.49 2.48
N THR A 188 13.67 -10.75 2.74
CA THR A 188 13.06 -11.63 1.73
C THR A 188 11.64 -12.10 2.13
N PRO A 189 10.66 -11.19 2.17
CA PRO A 189 9.32 -11.49 2.69
C PRO A 189 8.45 -12.33 1.76
N TYR A 190 8.83 -12.52 0.49
CA TYR A 190 7.98 -13.17 -0.50
C TYR A 190 8.14 -14.68 -0.52
N TYR A 191 7.00 -15.36 -0.55
CA TYR A 191 6.93 -16.81 -0.69
C TYR A 191 5.80 -17.17 -1.64
N SER A 192 5.91 -18.34 -2.28
CA SER A 192 4.89 -18.85 -3.18
C SER A 192 4.29 -20.13 -2.61
N GLU A 193 2.98 -20.16 -2.41
CA GLU A 193 2.28 -21.25 -1.73
C GLU A 193 0.99 -21.65 -2.44
N TYR A 194 0.60 -22.92 -2.28
CA TYR A 194 -0.55 -23.51 -2.92
C TYR A 194 -1.84 -22.79 -2.50
N TYR A 195 -2.60 -22.29 -3.48
CA TYR A 195 -3.64 -21.27 -3.28
C TYR A 195 -4.80 -21.72 -2.36
N VAL A 196 -5.04 -23.02 -2.22
CA VAL A 196 -6.10 -23.58 -1.35
C VAL A 196 -5.74 -23.54 0.13
N ASN A 197 -4.47 -23.31 0.48
CA ASN A 197 -4.04 -23.18 1.87
C ASN A 197 -4.67 -21.95 2.51
N VAL A 198 -5.00 -22.02 3.80
CA VAL A 198 -5.63 -20.88 4.48
C VAL A 198 -4.60 -19.97 5.12
N ARG A 199 -4.71 -18.65 4.89
CA ARG A 199 -3.83 -17.58 5.40
C ARG A 199 -4.64 -16.32 5.70
N TYR A 200 -4.04 -15.35 6.38
CA TYR A 200 -4.73 -14.09 6.68
C TYR A 200 -4.84 -13.22 5.43
N THR A 201 -5.86 -12.36 5.41
CA THR A 201 -6.15 -11.51 4.25
C THR A 201 -5.66 -10.09 4.50
N LEU A 202 -4.93 -9.56 3.52
CA LEU A 202 -4.49 -8.18 3.49
C LEU A 202 -5.02 -7.52 2.21
N CYS A 203 -5.77 -6.43 2.36
CA CYS A 203 -6.33 -5.65 1.26
C CYS A 203 -5.76 -4.24 1.26
N GLU A 204 -5.92 -3.52 0.15
CA GLU A 204 -5.62 -2.09 -0.03
C GLU A 204 -6.68 -1.38 -0.88
#